data_AF-A0AAE2DVD7-F1
#
_entry.id   AF-A0AAE2DVD7-F1
#
_cell.length_a   1.000
_cell.length_b   1.000
_cell.length_c   1.000
_cell.angle_alpha   90.00
_cell.angle_beta   90.00
_cell.angle_gamma   90.00
#
_symmetry.space_group_name_H-M   'P 1'
#
loop_
_entity.id
_entity.type
_entity.pdbx_description
1 polymer ?
#
loop_
_entity_poly.entity_id
_entity_poly.type
_entity_poly.pdbx_seq_one_letter_code
_entity_poly.pdbx_strand_id
1 'polypeptide(L)'
;MANPDALNQQRPSARLLQPTVKSHLAYTLLCALVMMVMFSALRLALLVYNREMILDTPAATFLEAFVNGLRFDLRLVVYLCIPLVLALFSARAMAARGFFRLWLTIASSIALFLGLMEMDFYREFHQRLNGLVFQYVREDPKTVMSMLWYGFPVVRYLLAWVIGTVILTLAFKGADRATRPRGPFSGGSV
;
A
#
# COMPACT_ATOMS: atom_id res chain seq x y z
N MET A 1 -20.91 20.42 -53.99
CA MET A 1 -20.17 19.15 -53.79
C MET A 1 -19.41 19.26 -52.47
N ALA A 2 -19.88 18.58 -51.42
CA ALA A 2 -19.22 18.57 -50.12
C ALA A 2 -18.06 17.56 -50.15
N ASN A 3 -16.87 18.00 -49.75
CA ASN A 3 -15.65 17.20 -49.79
C ASN A 3 -15.71 16.09 -48.71
N PRO A 4 -15.77 14.80 -49.10
CA PRO A 4 -15.84 13.68 -48.14
C PRO A 4 -14.53 13.44 -47.37
N ASP A 5 -13.43 14.10 -47.74
CA ASP A 5 -12.12 13.90 -47.12
C ASP A 5 -11.94 14.57 -45.74
N ALA A 6 -12.86 15.45 -45.34
CA ALA A 6 -12.78 16.16 -44.06
C ALA A 6 -13.11 15.27 -42.84
N LEU A 7 -13.72 14.10 -43.03
CA LEU A 7 -14.14 13.22 -41.93
C LEU A 7 -13.06 12.22 -41.48
N ASN A 8 -11.95 12.08 -42.20
CA ASN A 8 -10.93 11.08 -41.90
C ASN A 8 -9.76 11.60 -41.02
N GLN A 9 -9.68 12.91 -40.78
CA GLN A 9 -8.59 13.51 -39.99
C GLN A 9 -8.81 13.52 -38.46
N GLN A 10 -9.97 13.04 -37.96
CA GLN A 10 -10.30 13.10 -36.53
C GLN A 10 -9.85 11.88 -35.68
N ARG A 11 -9.09 10.92 -36.23
CA ARG A 11 -8.61 9.73 -35.47
C ARG A 11 -7.15 9.72 -34.96
N PRO A 12 -6.42 10.82 -34.70
CA PRO A 12 -5.16 10.75 -33.93
C PRO A 12 -5.38 10.67 -32.41
N SER A 13 -6.50 11.21 -31.90
CA SER A 13 -6.69 11.46 -30.46
C SER A 13 -6.83 10.18 -29.62
N ALA A 14 -7.36 9.10 -30.19
CA ALA A 14 -7.58 7.84 -29.47
C ALA A 14 -6.29 7.02 -29.24
N ARG A 15 -5.26 7.21 -30.08
CA ARG A 15 -3.95 6.52 -29.90
C ARG A 15 -3.11 7.13 -28.79
N LEU A 16 -3.30 8.41 -28.49
CA LEU A 16 -2.52 9.16 -27.49
C LEU A 16 -2.86 8.78 -26.03
N LEU A 17 -3.95 8.02 -25.81
CA LEU A 17 -4.40 7.55 -24.50
C LEU A 17 -4.17 6.05 -24.27
N GLN A 18 -3.52 5.35 -25.20
CA GLN A 18 -3.28 3.92 -25.02
C GLN A 18 -2.26 3.67 -23.89
N PRO A 19 -2.61 2.90 -22.84
CA PRO A 19 -1.69 2.60 -21.76
C PRO A 19 -0.51 1.79 -22.31
N THR A 20 0.69 2.36 -22.27
CA THR A 20 1.91 1.66 -22.67
C THR A 20 2.33 0.70 -21.55
N VAL A 21 2.85 -0.48 -21.90
CA VAL A 21 3.42 -1.45 -20.94
C VAL A 21 4.45 -0.79 -20.02
N LYS A 22 5.33 0.09 -20.56
CA LYS A 22 6.29 0.87 -19.77
C LYS A 22 5.62 1.73 -18.69
N SER A 23 4.54 2.42 -19.04
CA SER A 23 3.77 3.24 -18.09
C SER A 23 3.08 2.39 -17.02
N HIS A 24 2.65 1.18 -17.39
CA HIS A 24 2.03 0.25 -16.46
C HIS A 24 3.06 -0.30 -15.47
N LEU A 25 4.20 -0.75 -15.96
CA LEU A 25 5.28 -1.27 -15.12
C LEU A 25 5.85 -0.20 -14.19
N ALA A 26 6.04 1.03 -14.69
CA ALA A 26 6.50 2.15 -13.86
C ALA A 26 5.51 2.48 -12.72
N TYR A 27 4.20 2.43 -13.00
CA TYR A 27 3.17 2.58 -11.97
C TYR A 27 3.22 1.46 -10.93
N THR A 28 3.29 0.21 -11.38
CA THR A 28 3.35 -0.96 -10.49
C THR A 28 4.59 -0.89 -9.59
N LEU A 29 5.74 -0.51 -10.15
CA LEU A 29 6.98 -0.34 -9.40
C LEU A 29 6.88 0.78 -8.35
N LEU A 30 6.32 1.94 -8.73
CA LEU A 30 6.18 3.05 -7.79
C LEU A 30 5.21 2.71 -6.65
N CYS A 31 4.09 2.05 -6.95
CA CYS A 31 3.15 1.57 -5.95
C CYS A 31 3.79 0.52 -5.03
N ALA A 32 4.57 -0.41 -5.58
CA ALA A 32 5.33 -1.38 -4.80
C ALA A 32 6.31 -0.68 -3.84
N LEU A 33 7.03 0.34 -4.33
CA LEU A 33 7.97 1.11 -3.52
C LEU A 33 7.26 1.87 -2.38
N VAL A 34 6.11 2.49 -2.64
CA VAL A 34 5.30 3.15 -1.60
C VAL A 34 4.91 2.16 -0.50
N MET A 35 4.46 0.95 -0.87
CA MET A 35 4.13 -0.08 0.11
C MET A 35 5.36 -0.59 0.87
N MET A 36 6.50 -0.77 0.19
CA MET A 36 7.76 -1.16 0.85
C MET A 36 8.20 -0.14 1.90
N VAL A 37 8.07 1.16 1.59
CA VAL A 37 8.36 2.24 2.55
C VAL A 37 7.40 2.18 3.73
N MET A 38 6.11 1.98 3.48
CA MET A 38 5.10 1.84 4.53
C MET A 38 5.41 0.64 5.46
N PHE A 39 5.68 -0.55 4.91
CA PHE A 39 6.00 -1.74 5.71
C PHE A 39 7.32 -1.60 6.49
N SER A 40 8.33 -0.98 5.88
CA SER A 40 9.61 -0.69 6.55
C SER A 40 9.41 0.30 7.70
N ALA A 41 8.58 1.33 7.52
CA ALA A 41 8.24 2.29 8.56
C ALA A 41 7.47 1.64 9.71
N LEU A 42 6.51 0.76 9.42
CA LEU A 42 5.81 -0.03 10.44
C LEU A 42 6.76 -0.92 11.23
N ARG A 43 7.70 -1.60 10.56
CA ARG A 43 8.70 -2.43 11.25
C ARG A 43 9.63 -1.59 12.12
N LEU A 44 10.09 -0.45 11.62
CA LEU A 44 10.91 0.45 12.42
C LEU A 44 10.14 0.97 13.63
N ALA A 45 8.87 1.35 13.45
CA ALA A 45 8.02 1.79 14.54
C ALA A 45 7.79 0.67 15.56
N LEU A 46 7.58 -0.58 15.12
CA LEU A 46 7.50 -1.76 16.00
C LEU A 46 8.78 -1.93 16.84
N LEU A 47 9.95 -1.80 16.22
CA LEU A 47 11.25 -1.90 16.89
C LEU A 47 11.46 -0.77 17.91
N VAL A 48 11.14 0.47 17.53
CA VAL A 48 11.30 1.64 18.39
C VAL A 48 10.32 1.61 19.56
N TYR A 49 9.07 1.23 19.31
CA TYR A 49 8.02 1.13 20.32
C TYR A 49 8.33 0.06 21.37
N ASN A 50 8.85 -1.09 20.93
CA ASN A 50 9.17 -2.23 21.79
C ASN A 50 10.66 -2.29 22.17
N ARG A 51 11.37 -1.16 22.10
CA ARG A 51 12.82 -1.12 22.34
C ARG A 51 13.23 -1.55 23.74
N GLU A 52 12.34 -1.42 24.72
CA GLU A 52 12.62 -1.82 26.11
C GLU A 52 12.69 -3.35 26.27
N MET A 53 12.14 -4.09 25.30
CA MET A 53 12.23 -5.55 25.22
C MET A 53 13.52 -6.01 24.51
N ILE A 54 14.29 -5.07 23.96
CA ILE A 54 15.62 -5.30 23.42
C ILE A 54 16.58 -5.36 24.61
N LEU A 55 16.72 -6.56 25.17
CA LEU A 55 17.71 -6.91 26.20
C LEU A 55 19.13 -6.84 25.61
N ASP A 56 20.03 -7.73 26.02
CA ASP A 56 21.42 -7.78 25.56
C ASP A 56 21.61 -8.34 24.13
N THR A 57 20.58 -8.27 23.28
CA THR A 57 20.62 -8.83 21.92
C THR A 57 21.56 -8.02 21.03
N PRO A 58 22.51 -8.65 20.32
CA PRO A 58 23.44 -7.94 19.44
C PRO A 58 22.74 -7.19 18.30
N ALA A 59 23.24 -5.99 17.97
CA ALA A 59 22.76 -5.18 16.85
C ALA A 59 22.80 -5.91 15.49
N ALA A 60 23.78 -6.81 15.32
CA ALA A 60 23.89 -7.64 14.11
C ALA A 60 22.67 -8.55 13.89
N THR A 61 22.14 -9.14 14.97
CA THR A 61 20.94 -9.99 14.92
C THR A 61 19.71 -9.18 14.53
N PHE A 62 19.61 -7.92 14.98
CA PHE A 62 18.53 -7.02 14.55
C PHE A 62 18.63 -6.63 13.09
N LEU A 63 19.84 -6.36 12.59
CA LEU A 63 20.03 -6.06 11.18
C LEU A 63 19.64 -7.27 10.31
N GLU A 64 20.05 -8.48 10.69
CA GLU A 64 19.67 -9.70 10.00
C GLU A 64 18.15 -9.92 10.03
N ALA A 65 17.52 -9.76 11.20
CA ALA A 65 16.07 -9.86 11.34
C ALA A 65 15.34 -8.80 10.50
N PHE A 66 15.87 -7.58 10.42
CA PHE A 66 15.31 -6.50 9.62
C PHE A 66 15.39 -6.80 8.12
N VAL A 67 16.52 -7.33 7.64
CA VAL A 67 16.71 -7.75 6.24
C VAL A 67 15.80 -8.93 5.89
N ASN A 68 15.68 -9.92 6.79
CA ASN A 68 14.76 -11.03 6.60
C ASN A 68 13.29 -10.56 6.60
N GLY A 69 12.97 -9.58 7.44
CA GLY A 69 11.69 -8.88 7.40
C GLY A 69 11.44 -8.17 6.07
N LEU A 70 12.44 -7.47 5.52
CA LEU A 70 12.31 -6.77 4.25
C LEU A 70 12.02 -7.74 3.09
N ARG A 71 12.60 -8.94 3.14
CA ARG A 71 12.29 -10.03 2.19
C ARG A 71 10.84 -10.49 2.32
N PHE A 72 10.32 -10.58 3.55
CA PHE A 72 8.91 -10.92 3.77
C PHE A 72 7.98 -9.84 3.22
N ASP A 73 8.27 -8.56 3.49
CA ASP A 73 7.48 -7.44 2.98
C ASP A 73 7.45 -7.42 1.46
N LEU A 74 8.59 -7.70 0.83
CA LEU A 74 8.68 -7.80 -0.63
C LEU A 74 7.75 -8.89 -1.18
N ARG A 75 7.70 -10.07 -0.55
CA ARG A 75 6.77 -11.14 -0.98
C ARG A 75 5.32 -10.68 -0.85
N LEU A 76 4.97 -10.04 0.26
CA LEU A 76 3.62 -9.52 0.49
C LEU A 76 3.25 -8.45 -0.55
N VAL A 77 4.14 -7.51 -0.81
CA VAL A 77 3.96 -6.47 -1.84
C VAL A 77 3.77 -7.09 -3.22
N VAL A 78 4.56 -8.11 -3.57
CA VAL A 78 4.39 -8.84 -4.84
C VAL A 78 3.01 -9.48 -4.91
N TYR A 79 2.53 -10.12 -3.85
CA TYR A 79 1.18 -10.69 -3.80
C TYR A 79 0.09 -9.62 -3.97
N LEU A 80 0.21 -8.47 -3.31
CA LEU A 80 -0.74 -7.36 -3.44
C LEU A 80 -0.73 -6.75 -4.86
N CYS A 81 0.40 -6.82 -5.56
CA CYS A 81 0.58 -6.35 -6.93
C CYS A 81 0.13 -7.36 -8.00
N ILE A 82 -0.26 -8.60 -7.66
CA ILE A 82 -0.70 -9.61 -8.64
C ILE A 82 -1.77 -9.07 -9.60
N PRO A 83 -2.85 -8.38 -9.16
CA PRO A 83 -3.86 -7.86 -10.09
C PRO A 83 -3.30 -6.86 -11.12
N LEU A 84 -2.25 -6.11 -10.75
CA LEU A 84 -1.58 -5.17 -11.65
C LEU A 84 -0.69 -5.93 -12.66
N VAL A 85 0.01 -6.98 -12.22
CA VAL A 85 0.80 -7.81 -13.13
C VAL A 85 -0.11 -8.54 -14.13
N LEU A 86 -1.25 -9.07 -13.68
CA LEU A 86 -2.24 -9.69 -14.56
C LEU A 86 -2.86 -8.69 -15.55
N ALA A 87 -2.89 -7.40 -15.22
CA ALA A 87 -3.39 -6.37 -16.12
C ALA A 87 -2.56 -6.26 -17.40
N LEU A 88 -1.29 -6.67 -17.39
CA LEU A 88 -0.39 -6.61 -18.56
C LEU A 88 -0.93 -7.40 -19.77
N PHE A 89 -1.78 -8.41 -19.54
CA PHE A 89 -2.39 -9.20 -20.60
C PHE A 89 -3.56 -8.50 -21.32
N SER A 90 -4.01 -7.33 -20.86
CA SER A 90 -5.14 -6.62 -21.47
C SER A 90 -5.01 -5.10 -21.40
N ALA A 91 -5.03 -4.43 -22.57
CA ALA A 91 -4.99 -2.97 -22.66
C ALA A 91 -6.17 -2.28 -21.95
N ARG A 92 -7.35 -2.92 -21.94
CA ARG A 92 -8.52 -2.43 -21.19
C ARG A 92 -8.29 -2.53 -19.69
N ALA A 93 -7.70 -3.62 -19.21
CA ALA A 93 -7.35 -3.79 -17.80
C ALA A 93 -6.29 -2.76 -17.37
N MET A 94 -5.25 -2.53 -18.19
CA MET A 94 -4.24 -1.51 -17.92
C MET A 94 -4.82 -0.07 -17.81
N ALA A 95 -5.91 0.21 -18.53
CA ALA A 95 -6.61 1.49 -18.48
C ALA A 95 -7.45 1.67 -17.20
N ALA A 96 -7.77 0.60 -16.46
CA ALA A 96 -8.58 0.63 -15.23
C ALA A 96 -7.77 1.09 -14.00
N ARG A 97 -7.01 2.19 -14.13
CA ARG A 97 -6.15 2.74 -13.05
C ARG A 97 -6.93 3.06 -11.77
N GLY A 98 -8.19 3.48 -11.89
CA GLY A 98 -9.05 3.74 -10.74
C GLY A 98 -9.30 2.49 -9.89
N PHE A 99 -9.53 1.34 -10.53
CA PHE A 99 -9.70 0.06 -9.85
C PHE A 99 -8.43 -0.35 -9.10
N PHE A 100 -7.27 -0.30 -9.74
CA PHE A 100 -6.01 -0.63 -9.07
C PHE A 100 -5.68 0.30 -7.92
N ARG A 101 -5.98 1.60 -8.05
CA ARG A 101 -5.81 2.54 -6.94
C ARG A 101 -6.70 2.20 -5.76
N LEU A 102 -7.97 1.90 -6.00
CA LEU A 102 -8.90 1.51 -4.95
C LEU A 102 -8.44 0.21 -4.26
N TRP A 103 -8.09 -0.80 -5.06
CA TRP A 103 -7.54 -2.07 -4.58
C TRP A 103 -6.32 -1.87 -3.66
N LEU A 104 -5.30 -1.16 -4.16
CA LEU A 104 -4.08 -0.91 -3.40
C LEU A 104 -4.35 -0.08 -2.14
N THR A 105 -5.24 0.91 -2.23
CA THR A 105 -5.61 1.72 -1.06
C THR A 105 -6.26 0.87 0.02
N ILE A 106 -7.24 0.02 -0.34
CA ILE A 106 -7.92 -0.86 0.61
C ILE A 106 -6.92 -1.86 1.20
N ALA A 107 -6.15 -2.56 0.36
CA ALA A 107 -5.21 -3.57 0.81
C ALA A 107 -4.12 -2.98 1.72
N SER A 108 -3.51 -1.84 1.34
CA SER A 108 -2.52 -1.16 2.17
C SER A 108 -3.13 -0.55 3.43
N SER A 109 -4.37 -0.07 3.40
CA SER A 109 -5.08 0.44 4.59
C SER A 109 -5.32 -0.66 5.61
N ILE A 110 -5.76 -1.85 5.17
CA ILE A 110 -5.92 -3.02 6.04
C ILE A 110 -4.56 -3.44 6.62
N ALA A 111 -3.53 -3.55 5.78
CA ALA A 111 -2.18 -3.92 6.22
C ALA A 111 -1.60 -2.91 7.22
N LEU A 112 -1.81 -1.61 6.99
CA LEU A 112 -1.42 -0.54 7.89
C LEU A 112 -2.12 -0.65 9.25
N PHE A 113 -3.43 -0.87 9.24
CA PHE A 113 -4.21 -1.05 10.47
C PHE A 113 -3.68 -2.23 11.29
N LEU A 114 -3.47 -3.38 10.66
CA LEU A 114 -2.94 -4.57 11.32
C LEU A 114 -1.54 -4.33 11.88
N GLY A 115 -0.67 -3.62 11.14
CA GLY A 115 0.67 -3.28 11.60
C GLY A 115 0.69 -2.30 12.78
N LEU A 116 -0.25 -1.36 12.85
CA LEU A 116 -0.42 -0.48 14.01
C LEU A 116 -0.89 -1.27 15.24
N MET A 117 -1.90 -2.14 15.07
CA MET A 117 -2.40 -3.01 16.14
C MET A 117 -1.33 -3.99 16.65
N GLU A 118 -0.43 -4.43 15.76
CA GLU A 118 0.65 -5.34 16.12
C GLU A 118 1.61 -4.75 17.16
N MET A 119 1.77 -3.42 17.24
CA MET A 119 2.70 -2.78 18.18
C MET A 119 2.36 -3.10 19.64
N ASP A 120 1.09 -2.92 20.00
CA ASP A 120 0.59 -3.20 21.34
C ASP A 120 0.38 -4.70 21.58
N PHE A 121 -0.05 -5.43 20.55
CA PHE A 121 -0.20 -6.88 20.66
C PHE A 121 1.14 -7.55 20.98
N TYR A 122 2.22 -7.10 20.32
CA TYR A 122 3.57 -7.60 20.60
C TYR A 122 4.03 -7.26 22.03
N ARG A 123 3.73 -6.05 22.51
CA ARG A 123 4.09 -5.62 23.86
C ARG A 123 3.41 -6.45 24.94
N GLU A 124 2.12 -6.72 24.76
CA GLU A 124 1.30 -7.42 25.75
C GLU A 124 1.56 -8.93 25.72
N PHE A 125 1.51 -9.53 24.53
CA PHE A 125 1.54 -10.99 24.38
C PHE A 125 2.93 -11.55 24.03
N HIS A 126 3.95 -10.69 23.84
CA HIS A 126 5.31 -11.07 23.43
C HIS A 126 5.33 -11.94 22.16
N GLN A 127 4.29 -11.81 21.34
CA GLN A 127 4.05 -12.57 20.13
C GLN A 127 3.53 -11.66 19.03
N ARG A 128 3.77 -12.05 17.77
CA ARG A 128 3.16 -11.36 16.63
C ARG A 128 1.67 -11.61 16.57
N LEU A 129 0.95 -10.74 15.87
CA LEU A 129 -0.49 -10.86 15.70
C LEU A 129 -0.85 -12.24 15.10
N ASN A 130 -1.64 -13.02 15.82
CA ASN A 130 -1.99 -14.40 15.48
C ASN A 130 -3.45 -14.72 15.86
N GLY A 131 -3.89 -15.95 15.60
CA GLY A 131 -5.25 -16.44 15.83
C GLY A 131 -5.75 -16.38 17.27
N LEU A 132 -4.86 -16.16 18.25
CA LEU A 132 -5.21 -15.93 19.66
C LEU A 132 -6.22 -14.78 19.82
N VAL A 133 -6.08 -13.71 19.02
CA VAL A 133 -7.03 -12.59 19.04
C VAL A 133 -8.45 -13.08 18.76
N PHE A 134 -8.61 -13.97 17.78
CA PHE A 134 -9.92 -14.50 17.42
C PHE A 134 -10.46 -15.49 18.46
N GLN A 135 -9.59 -16.16 19.22
CA GLN A 135 -10.01 -17.02 20.32
C GLN A 135 -10.53 -16.18 21.49
N TYR A 136 -9.77 -15.18 21.94
CA TYR A 136 -10.18 -14.30 23.05
C TYR A 136 -11.48 -13.55 22.76
N VAL A 137 -11.65 -13.02 21.55
CA VAL A 137 -12.89 -12.33 21.17
C VAL A 137 -14.10 -13.27 21.12
N ARG A 138 -13.90 -14.56 20.82
CA ARG A 138 -15.00 -15.55 20.82
C ARG A 138 -15.41 -15.97 22.22
N GLU A 139 -14.45 -16.07 23.13
CA GLU A 139 -14.67 -16.56 24.48
C GLU A 139 -15.37 -15.52 25.37
N ASP A 140 -14.94 -14.26 25.32
CA ASP A 140 -15.65 -13.15 25.98
C ASP A 140 -15.54 -11.82 25.20
N PRO A 141 -16.42 -11.60 24.20
CA PRO A 141 -16.34 -10.42 23.32
C PRO A 141 -16.57 -9.10 24.06
N LYS A 142 -17.42 -9.08 25.10
CA LYS A 142 -17.77 -7.84 25.81
C LYS A 142 -16.61 -7.37 26.68
N THR A 143 -16.03 -8.30 27.43
CA THR A 143 -14.89 -7.98 28.31
C THR A 143 -13.67 -7.61 27.49
N VAL A 144 -13.32 -8.38 26.45
CA VAL A 144 -12.17 -8.10 25.59
C VAL A 144 -12.31 -6.76 24.88
N MET A 145 -13.50 -6.41 24.35
CA MET A 145 -13.69 -5.13 23.68
C MET A 145 -13.62 -3.94 24.64
N SER A 146 -14.11 -4.10 25.88
CA SER A 146 -13.92 -3.10 26.94
C SER A 146 -12.45 -2.94 27.32
N MET A 147 -11.71 -4.06 27.47
CA MET A 147 -10.27 -4.03 27.72
C MET A 147 -9.52 -3.33 26.59
N LEU A 148 -9.89 -3.57 25.33
CA LEU A 148 -9.27 -2.89 24.19
C LEU A 148 -9.53 -1.38 24.21
N TRP A 149 -10.78 -0.98 24.48
CA TRP A 149 -11.19 0.41 24.45
C TRP A 149 -10.59 1.26 25.58
N TYR A 150 -10.53 0.71 26.79
CA TYR A 150 -10.00 1.42 27.97
C TYR A 150 -8.52 1.14 28.23
N GLY A 151 -7.99 0.01 27.75
CA GLY A 151 -6.60 -0.40 27.95
C GLY A 151 -5.63 0.17 26.90
N PHE A 152 -6.12 0.49 25.69
CA PHE A 152 -5.28 1.04 24.63
C PHE A 152 -5.76 2.40 24.14
N PRO A 153 -4.85 3.25 23.62
CA PRO A 153 -5.22 4.54 23.05
C PRO A 153 -5.85 4.38 21.65
N VAL A 154 -6.99 3.68 21.56
CA VAL A 154 -7.67 3.31 20.30
C VAL A 154 -7.88 4.50 19.38
N VAL A 155 -8.31 5.64 19.91
CA VAL A 155 -8.54 6.87 19.14
C VAL A 155 -7.27 7.35 18.44
N ARG A 156 -6.11 7.26 19.10
CA ARG A 156 -4.82 7.69 18.51
C ARG A 156 -4.43 6.78 17.35
N TYR A 157 -4.64 5.47 17.48
CA TYR A 157 -4.38 4.51 16.40
C TYR A 157 -5.33 4.67 15.23
N LEU A 158 -6.62 4.87 15.49
CA LEU A 158 -7.60 5.15 14.43
C LEU A 158 -7.24 6.43 13.69
N LEU A 159 -6.82 7.49 14.40
CA LEU A 159 -6.37 8.72 13.77
C LEU A 159 -5.09 8.50 12.93
N ALA A 160 -4.08 7.82 13.47
CA ALA A 160 -2.86 7.47 12.74
C ALA A 160 -3.16 6.62 11.50
N TRP A 161 -4.09 5.68 11.61
CA TRP A 161 -4.55 4.83 10.51
C TRP A 161 -5.27 5.63 9.42
N VAL A 162 -6.18 6.53 9.79
CA VAL A 162 -6.88 7.41 8.83
C VAL A 162 -5.87 8.31 8.12
N ILE A 163 -4.98 8.96 8.87
CA ILE A 163 -3.94 9.83 8.30
C ILE A 163 -3.03 9.03 7.36
N GLY A 164 -2.54 7.87 7.79
CA GLY A 164 -1.70 7.00 6.96
C GLY A 164 -2.44 6.52 5.70
N THR A 165 -3.72 6.17 5.80
CA THR A 165 -4.55 5.78 4.65
C THR A 165 -4.71 6.94 3.66
N VAL A 166 -4.90 8.17 4.15
CA VAL A 166 -4.95 9.38 3.31
C VAL A 166 -3.61 9.60 2.59
N ILE A 167 -2.49 9.51 3.32
CA ILE A 167 -1.14 9.64 2.75
C ILE A 167 -0.91 8.59 1.65
N LEU A 168 -1.25 7.32 1.90
CA LEU A 168 -1.15 6.24 0.91
C LEU A 168 -2.02 6.52 -0.32
N THR A 169 -3.27 6.96 -0.11
CA THR A 169 -4.18 7.32 -1.20
C THR A 169 -3.60 8.42 -2.08
N LEU A 170 -3.02 9.45 -1.46
CA LEU A 170 -2.36 10.56 -2.15
C LEU A 170 -1.09 10.09 -2.88
N ALA A 171 -0.28 9.22 -2.25
CA ALA A 171 0.90 8.64 -2.85
C ALA A 171 0.57 7.79 -4.09
N PHE A 172 -0.44 6.92 -4.03
CA PHE A 172 -0.90 6.13 -5.18
C PHE A 172 -1.54 6.99 -6.26
N LYS A 173 -2.25 8.07 -5.90
CA LYS A 173 -2.76 9.06 -6.86
C LYS A 173 -1.60 9.82 -7.54
N GLY A 174 -0.56 10.17 -6.78
CA GLY A 174 0.67 10.75 -7.30
C GLY A 174 1.38 9.80 -8.26
N ALA A 175 1.46 8.51 -7.90
CA ALA A 175 2.03 7.45 -8.73
C ALA A 175 1.33 7.33 -10.08
N ASP A 176 -0.01 7.29 -10.06
CA ASP A 176 -0.85 7.26 -11.25
C ASP A 176 -0.62 8.51 -12.11
N ARG A 177 -0.61 9.70 -11.50
CA ARG A 177 -0.39 10.96 -12.25
C ARG A 177 1.01 11.04 -12.86
N ALA A 178 2.04 10.57 -12.17
CA ALA A 178 3.42 10.61 -12.65
C ALA A 178 3.69 9.63 -13.80
N THR A 179 2.94 8.54 -13.87
CA THR A 179 3.18 7.44 -14.82
C THR A 179 2.25 7.47 -16.02
N ARG A 180 1.18 8.28 -16.00
CA ARG A 180 0.32 8.47 -17.17
C ARG A 180 1.12 9.04 -18.34
N PRO A 181 0.94 8.51 -19.57
CA PRO A 181 1.52 9.10 -20.77
C PRO A 181 1.09 10.56 -20.87
N ARG A 182 2.04 11.50 -20.82
CA ARG A 182 1.76 12.91 -21.08
C ARG A 182 1.62 13.08 -22.59
N GLY A 183 0.49 13.63 -23.04
CA GLY A 183 0.34 14.04 -24.43
C GLY A 183 1.36 15.14 -24.79
N PRO A 184 1.58 15.41 -26.09
CA PRO A 184 2.61 16.34 -26.59
C PRO A 184 2.52 17.77 -26.02
N PHE A 185 1.38 18.17 -25.46
CA PHE A 185 1.10 19.54 -25.01
C PHE A 185 1.40 19.83 -23.53
N SER A 186 2.19 18.98 -22.85
CA SER A 186 2.63 19.22 -21.46
C SER A 186 4.09 19.68 -21.34
N GLY A 187 4.68 20.18 -22.42
CA GLY A 187 5.96 20.89 -22.41
C GLY A 187 5.72 22.40 -22.42
N GLY A 188 5.27 22.95 -21.29
CA GLY A 188 5.29 24.41 -21.08
C GLY A 188 6.71 24.83 -20.75
N SER A 189 7.49 25.18 -21.76
CA SER A 189 8.66 26.03 -21.61
C SER A 189 8.17 27.44 -21.28
N VAL A 190 8.45 27.90 -20.07
CA VAL A 190 8.68 29.31 -19.75
C VAL A 190 10.01 29.37 -19.01
#